data_AF-A0A2U3CCR7-F1
#
_entry.id   AF-A0A2U3CCR7-F1
#
_cell.length_a   1.000
_cell.length_b   1.000
_cell.length_c   1.000
_cell.angle_alpha   90.00
_cell.angle_beta   90.00
_cell.angle_gamma   90.00
#
_symmetry.space_group_name_H-M   'P 1'
#
loop_
_entity.id
_entity.type
_entity.pdbx_description
1 polymer ?
#
loop_
_entity_poly.entity_id
_entity_poly.type
_entity_poly.pdbx_seq_one_letter_code
_entity_poly.pdbx_strand_id
1 'polypeptide(L)'
;MKKPVIVVPSYWSQGPITETDVVYDHPTDLLNPCETLSKTLKSFEKITGKFDVLVIGCPTRTSIGKDMDRSVLELIKSSTPSYRIKYFGSKEYNILKSFIEEKL
;
A
#
# COMPACT_ATOMS: atom_id res chain seq x y z
N MET A 1 -8.86 -5.61 -25.58
CA MET A 1 -9.44 -5.39 -24.23
C MET A 1 -8.32 -4.91 -23.30
N LYS A 2 -8.53 -3.84 -22.52
CA LYS A 2 -7.53 -3.38 -21.54
C LYS A 2 -7.46 -4.38 -20.38
N LYS A 3 -6.24 -4.68 -19.91
CA LYS A 3 -6.00 -5.56 -18.75
C LYS A 3 -6.51 -4.84 -17.48
N PRO A 4 -7.43 -5.44 -16.70
CA PRO A 4 -7.91 -4.82 -15.47
C PRO A 4 -6.79 -4.67 -14.43
N VAL A 5 -6.90 -3.63 -13.60
CA VAL A 5 -5.99 -3.37 -12.47
C VAL A 5 -6.80 -3.41 -11.19
N ILE A 6 -6.42 -4.29 -10.26
CA ILE A 6 -6.99 -4.33 -8.92
C ILE A 6 -6.17 -3.38 -8.04
N VAL A 7 -6.83 -2.42 -7.40
CA VAL A 7 -6.18 -1.47 -6.49
C VAL A 7 -6.39 -1.93 -5.06
N VAL A 8 -5.31 -2.11 -4.31
CA VAL A 8 -5.32 -2.50 -2.91
C VAL A 8 -4.72 -1.38 -2.07
N PRO A 9 -5.54 -0.60 -1.35
CA PRO A 9 -5.01 0.32 -0.36
C PRO A 9 -4.48 -0.48 0.84
N SER A 10 -3.34 -0.04 1.38
CA SER A 10 -2.71 -0.63 2.54
C SER A 10 -2.44 0.49 3.55
N TYR A 11 -3.27 0.55 4.58
CA TYR A 11 -3.23 1.59 5.61
C TYR A 11 -2.29 1.19 6.74
N TRP A 12 -1.45 2.10 7.19
CA TRP A 12 -0.44 1.83 8.22
C TRP A 12 -0.39 2.92 9.27
N SER A 13 -0.23 2.51 10.52
CA SER A 13 -0.02 3.39 11.67
C SER A 13 1.20 2.93 12.47
N GLN A 14 1.62 3.77 13.40
CA GLN A 14 2.59 3.40 14.43
C GLN A 14 2.10 3.98 15.74
N GLY A 15 1.65 3.11 16.64
CA GLY A 15 1.08 3.51 17.92
C GLY A 15 -0.26 4.25 17.77
N PRO A 16 -0.68 4.97 18.82
CA PRO A 16 -1.96 5.67 18.85
C PRO A 16 -2.07 6.74 17.75
N ILE A 17 -3.24 6.79 17.09
CA ILE A 17 -3.57 7.84 16.12
C ILE A 17 -3.81 9.15 16.89
N THR A 18 -3.21 10.24 16.39
CA THR A 18 -3.35 11.58 16.98
C THR A 18 -4.16 12.50 16.07
N GLU A 19 -4.55 13.68 16.58
CA GLU A 19 -5.40 14.64 15.84
C GLU A 19 -4.79 15.15 14.53
N THR A 20 -3.45 15.12 14.41
CA THR A 20 -2.73 15.54 13.21
C THR A 20 -2.62 14.45 12.15
N ASP A 21 -3.07 13.24 12.44
CA ASP A 21 -2.94 12.09 11.55
C ASP A 21 -4.12 12.01 10.58
N VAL A 22 -3.85 11.42 9.42
CA VAL A 22 -4.92 10.95 8.54
C VAL A 22 -5.53 9.70 9.15
N VAL A 23 -6.84 9.73 9.36
CA VAL A 23 -7.59 8.60 9.91
C VAL A 23 -7.99 7.65 8.78
N TYR A 24 -7.53 6.41 8.87
CA TYR A 24 -7.96 5.30 8.02
C TYR A 24 -8.72 4.26 8.83
N ASP A 25 -9.54 3.46 8.15
CA ASP A 25 -10.19 2.32 8.78
C ASP A 25 -9.17 1.20 9.04
N HIS A 26 -9.08 0.75 10.29
CA HIS A 26 -8.23 -0.36 10.74
C HIS A 26 -6.79 -0.37 10.16
N PRO A 27 -5.97 0.68 10.40
CA PRO A 27 -4.60 0.68 9.90
C PRO A 27 -3.78 -0.44 10.56
N THR A 28 -2.88 -1.03 9.77
CA THR A 28 -1.93 -2.04 10.24
C THR A 28 -0.86 -1.35 11.10
N ASP A 29 -0.70 -1.79 12.34
CA ASP A 29 0.34 -1.25 13.23
C ASP A 29 1.73 -1.79 12.84
N LEU A 30 2.69 -0.88 12.63
CA LEU A 30 4.06 -1.23 12.26
C LEU A 30 4.84 -2.02 13.32
N LEU A 31 4.50 -1.87 14.60
CA LEU A 31 5.20 -2.53 15.71
C LEU A 31 4.62 -3.92 15.99
N ASN A 32 3.30 -4.06 15.88
CA ASN A 32 2.58 -5.31 16.12
C ASN A 32 1.60 -5.61 14.97
N PRO A 33 2.12 -5.98 13.78
CA PRO A 33 1.31 -6.07 12.58
C PRO A 33 0.33 -7.25 12.64
N CYS A 34 -0.97 -6.93 12.65
CA CYS A 34 -2.02 -7.86 12.22
C CYS A 34 -2.35 -7.58 10.74
N GLU A 35 -1.41 -7.91 9.86
CA GLU A 35 -1.50 -7.51 8.46
C GLU A 35 -2.41 -8.41 7.62
N THR A 36 -3.12 -7.81 6.66
CA THR A 36 -4.10 -8.46 5.78
C THR A 36 -3.69 -8.45 4.31
N LEU A 37 -2.60 -7.76 3.97
CA LEU A 37 -2.12 -7.60 2.61
C LEU A 37 -1.62 -8.95 2.06
N SER A 38 -0.80 -9.71 2.80
CA SER A 38 -0.32 -11.01 2.31
C SER A 38 -1.46 -11.99 2.03
N LYS A 39 -2.48 -12.01 2.91
CA LYS A 39 -3.69 -12.84 2.76
C LYS A 39 -4.49 -12.41 1.54
N THR A 40 -4.59 -11.12 1.29
CA THR A 40 -5.25 -10.54 0.12
C THR A 40 -4.52 -10.95 -1.16
N LEU A 41 -3.20 -10.74 -1.22
CA LEU A 41 -2.38 -11.12 -2.37
C LEU A 41 -2.46 -12.64 -2.65
N LYS A 42 -2.39 -13.47 -1.61
CA LYS A 42 -2.56 -14.93 -1.75
C LYS A 42 -3.95 -15.32 -2.24
N SER A 43 -4.99 -14.56 -1.88
CA SER A 43 -6.36 -14.83 -2.33
C SER A 43 -6.55 -14.54 -3.81
N PHE A 44 -5.82 -13.57 -4.37
CA PHE A 44 -5.88 -13.27 -5.81
C PHE A 44 -5.32 -14.39 -6.69
N GLU A 45 -4.46 -15.28 -6.17
CA GLU A 45 -4.03 -16.49 -6.90
C GLU A 45 -5.19 -17.41 -7.29
N LYS A 46 -6.36 -17.27 -6.64
CA LYS A 46 -7.56 -18.05 -6.95
C LYS A 46 -8.41 -17.42 -8.07
N ILE A 47 -8.10 -16.19 -8.49
CA ILE A 47 -8.88 -15.48 -9.51
C ILE A 47 -8.44 -15.95 -10.89
N THR A 48 -9.41 -16.32 -11.73
CA THR A 48 -9.15 -16.68 -13.13
C THR A 48 -9.09 -15.43 -14.01
N GLY A 49 -8.17 -15.43 -14.98
CA GLY A 49 -7.99 -14.33 -15.94
C GLY A 49 -6.71 -13.52 -15.72
N LYS A 50 -6.45 -12.57 -16.62
CA LYS A 50 -5.25 -11.72 -16.58
C LYS A 50 -5.57 -10.38 -15.93
N PHE A 51 -4.92 -10.07 -14.82
CA PHE A 51 -5.01 -8.77 -14.14
C PHE A 51 -3.63 -8.33 -13.62
N ASP A 52 -3.50 -7.03 -13.35
CA ASP A 52 -2.37 -6.47 -12.60
C ASP A 52 -2.90 -6.02 -11.23
N VAL A 53 -2.01 -5.92 -10.25
CA VAL A 53 -2.32 -5.37 -8.92
C VAL A 53 -1.50 -4.12 -8.69
N LEU A 54 -2.15 -3.08 -8.16
CA LEU A 54 -1.51 -1.87 -7.66
C LEU A 54 -1.76 -1.79 -6.15
N VAL A 55 -0.69 -1.92 -5.36
CA VAL A 55 -0.73 -1.67 -3.92
C VAL A 55 -0.42 -0.20 -3.66
N ILE A 56 -1.24 0.47 -2.86
CA ILE A 56 -1.02 1.87 -2.45
C ILE A 56 -0.71 1.88 -0.95
N GLY A 57 0.49 2.32 -0.59
CA GLY A 57 0.88 2.51 0.80
C GLY A 57 0.35 3.83 1.34
N CYS A 58 -0.42 3.77 2.41
CA CYS A 58 -1.09 4.92 3.02
C CYS A 58 -0.71 5.03 4.51
N PRO A 59 0.32 5.82 4.84
CA PRO A 59 0.69 6.02 6.23
C PRO A 59 -0.24 7.05 6.88
N THR A 60 -0.64 6.84 8.13
CA THR A 60 -1.44 7.83 8.89
C THR A 60 -0.69 9.15 9.07
N ARG A 61 0.65 9.13 9.04
CA ARG A 61 1.51 10.31 9.13
C ARG A 61 2.77 10.13 8.28
N THR A 62 3.31 11.23 7.74
CA THR A 62 4.44 11.15 6.78
C THR A 62 5.72 10.57 7.38
N SER A 63 5.93 10.70 8.69
CA SER A 63 7.13 10.23 9.37
C SER A 63 7.33 8.71 9.29
N ILE A 64 6.24 7.92 9.20
CA ILE A 64 6.31 6.46 9.14
C ILE A 64 6.38 5.91 7.71
N GLY A 65 6.33 6.78 6.70
CA GLY A 65 6.22 6.36 5.29
C GLY A 65 7.36 5.45 4.83
N LYS A 66 8.60 5.70 5.26
CA LYS A 66 9.74 4.84 4.90
C LYS A 66 9.65 3.44 5.51
N ASP A 67 9.21 3.34 6.76
CA ASP A 67 9.07 2.05 7.44
C ASP A 67 7.92 1.25 6.84
N MET A 68 6.80 1.92 6.55
CA MET A 68 5.69 1.35 5.79
C MET A 68 6.15 0.84 4.43
N ASP A 69 6.84 1.66 3.63
CA ASP A 69 7.32 1.29 2.30
C ASP A 69 8.17 0.01 2.37
N ARG A 70 9.08 -0.08 3.36
CA ARG A 70 9.90 -1.28 3.59
C ARG A 70 9.02 -2.50 3.88
N SER A 71 8.10 -2.39 4.84
CA SER A 71 7.21 -3.50 5.21
C SER A 71 6.34 -3.98 4.05
N VAL A 72 5.73 -3.06 3.29
CA VAL A 72 4.91 -3.42 2.13
C VAL A 72 5.74 -4.10 1.06
N LEU A 73 6.94 -3.59 0.76
CA LEU A 73 7.83 -4.20 -0.22
C LEU A 73 8.30 -5.60 0.18
N GLU A 74 8.55 -5.84 1.46
CA GLU A 74 8.88 -7.17 1.99
C GLU A 74 7.72 -8.15 1.83
N LEU A 75 6.49 -7.73 2.14
CA LEU A 75 5.27 -8.52 1.94
C LEU A 75 5.03 -8.85 0.46
N ILE A 76 5.24 -7.88 -0.44
CA ILE A 76 5.12 -8.10 -1.88
C ILE A 76 6.18 -9.11 -2.35
N LYS A 77 7.44 -8.95 -1.94
CA LYS A 77 8.54 -9.85 -2.31
C LYS A 77 8.31 -11.28 -1.82
N SER A 78 7.79 -11.46 -0.62
CA SER A 78 7.53 -12.78 -0.04
C SER A 78 6.31 -13.48 -0.65
N SER A 79 5.39 -12.74 -1.26
CA SER A 79 4.16 -13.31 -1.84
C SER A 79 4.35 -14.11 -3.13
N THR A 80 5.48 -13.94 -3.84
CA THR A 80 5.83 -14.62 -5.11
C THR A 80 4.62 -14.90 -6.05
N PRO A 81 3.88 -13.85 -6.45
CA PRO A 81 2.60 -14.01 -7.13
C PRO A 81 2.73 -14.39 -8.61
N SER A 82 1.71 -15.04 -9.16
CA SER A 82 1.63 -15.37 -10.59
C SER A 82 1.24 -14.17 -11.48
N TYR A 83 0.86 -13.05 -10.87
CA TYR A 83 0.47 -11.80 -11.51
C TYR A 83 1.44 -10.66 -11.18
N ARG A 84 1.41 -9.59 -11.98
CA ARG A 84 2.28 -8.42 -11.76
C ARG A 84 1.72 -7.55 -10.63
N ILE A 85 2.59 -7.22 -9.69
CA ILE A 85 2.32 -6.21 -8.66
C ILE A 85 3.12 -4.94 -8.95
N LYS A 86 2.47 -3.80 -8.85
CA LYS A 86 3.10 -2.47 -8.75
C LYS A 86 2.83 -1.91 -7.37
N TYR A 87 3.75 -1.07 -6.90
CA TYR A 87 3.62 -0.39 -5.62
C TYR A 87 3.67 1.13 -5.84
N PHE A 88 2.77 1.85 -5.19
CA PHE A 88 2.77 3.30 -5.05
C PHE A 88 2.98 3.62 -3.57
N GLY A 89 4.17 4.08 -3.22
CA GLY A 89 4.55 4.38 -1.84
C GLY A 89 4.90 5.85 -1.64
N SER A 90 5.69 6.12 -0.60
CA SER A 90 6.06 7.47 -0.21
C SER A 90 6.80 8.23 -1.31
N LYS A 91 7.62 7.53 -2.11
CA LYS A 91 8.35 8.14 -3.24
C LYS A 91 7.40 8.63 -4.33
N GLU A 92 6.51 7.77 -4.82
CA GLU A 92 5.57 8.12 -5.88
C GLU A 92 4.58 9.20 -5.41
N TYR A 93 4.17 9.15 -4.15
CA TYR A 93 3.36 10.19 -3.53
C TYR A 93 4.05 11.56 -3.56
N ASN A 94 5.32 11.64 -3.16
CA ASN A 94 6.05 12.92 -3.15
C ASN A 94 6.21 13.51 -4.55
N ILE A 95 6.45 12.66 -5.57
CA ILE A 95 6.50 13.09 -6.97
C ILE A 95 5.13 13.60 -7.41
N LEU A 96 4.05 12.87 -7.11
CA LEU A 96 2.69 13.31 -7.45
C LEU A 96 2.34 14.62 -6.75
N LYS A 97 2.71 14.75 -5.47
CA LYS A 97 2.46 15.93 -4.65
C LYS A 97 3.15 17.16 -5.24
N SER A 98 4.43 17.06 -5.63
CA SER A 98 5.14 18.19 -6.25
C SER A 98 4.46 18.63 -7.56
N PHE A 99 4.00 17.68 -8.38
CA PHE A 99 3.26 18.01 -9.60
C PHE A 99 1.91 18.69 -9.35
N ILE A 100 1.24 18.38 -8.24
CA ILE A 100 -0.05 19.00 -7.87
C ILE A 100 0.19 20.40 -7.31
N GLU A 101 1.17 20.56 -6.44
CA GLU A 101 1.53 21.85 -5.82
C GLU A 101 2.12 22.85 -6.83
N GLU A 102 2.79 22.39 -7.89
CA GLU A 102 3.28 23.27 -8.97
C GLU A 102 2.19 23.78 -9.92
N LYS A 103 1.00 23.17 -9.92
CA LYS A 103 -0.08 23.45 -10.87
C LYS A 103 -1.25 24.25 -10.28
N LEU A 104 -1.16 24.63 -9.01
CA LEU A 104 -2.10 25.49 -8.29
C LEU A 104 -1.39 26.76 -7.84
#